data_AF-A0A1C3JK69-F1
#
_entry.id   AF-A0A1C3JK69-F1
#
_cell.length_a   1.000
_cell.length_b   1.000
_cell.length_c   1.000
_cell.angle_alpha   90.00
_cell.angle_beta   90.00
_cell.angle_gamma   90.00
#
_symmetry.space_group_name_H-M   'P 1'
#
loop_
_entity.id
_entity.type
_entity.pdbx_description
1 polymer ?
#
loop_
_entity_poly.entity_id
_entity_poly.type
_entity_poly.pdbx_seq_one_letter_code
_entity_poly.pdbx_strand_id
1 'polypeptide(L)'
;MASRTYREAQRLVIGADDERITPAALEAGYAAACGLSRQTSEVNILKGATSLPKGKQRNVQRTKKLAVKTVDKTGDITKPQHPEFASKLIELVGAVDLKSRIDDPDLFQQAAGLEDPMRYLRSRNIVLDDPLSELAYS
;
A
#
# COMPACT_ATOMS: atom_id res chain seq x y z
N MET A 1 -1.58 -11.41 -15.93
CA MET A 1 -1.32 -11.19 -17.38
C MET A 1 -2.44 -10.40 -18.02
N ALA A 2 -3.70 -10.85 -17.97
CA ALA A 2 -4.84 -10.12 -18.54
C ALA A 2 -4.95 -8.64 -18.11
N SER A 3 -4.78 -8.35 -16.81
CA SER A 3 -4.79 -6.98 -16.29
C SER A 3 -3.65 -6.09 -16.82
N ARG A 4 -2.48 -6.68 -17.14
CA ARG A 4 -1.34 -5.95 -17.71
C ARG A 4 -1.57 -5.66 -19.19
N THR A 5 -2.01 -6.66 -19.95
CA THR A 5 -2.41 -6.51 -21.36
C THR A 5 -3.45 -5.41 -21.52
N TYR A 6 -4.49 -5.42 -20.69
CA TYR A 6 -5.54 -4.43 -20.73
C TYR A 6 -5.04 -3.01 -20.40
N ARG A 7 -4.15 -2.89 -19.41
CA ARG A 7 -3.55 -1.61 -19.03
C ARG A 7 -2.63 -1.04 -20.12
N GLU A 8 -1.83 -1.87 -20.78
CA GLU A 8 -1.00 -1.42 -21.90
C GLU A 8 -1.86 -1.08 -23.13
N ALA A 9 -2.91 -1.85 -23.40
CA ALA A 9 -3.88 -1.51 -24.44
C ALA A 9 -4.57 -0.16 -24.18
N GLN A 10 -4.99 0.10 -22.93
CA GLN A 10 -5.53 1.40 -22.54
C GLN A 10 -4.54 2.54 -22.78
N ARG A 11 -3.26 2.38 -22.41
CA ARG A 11 -2.23 3.41 -22.65
C ARG A 11 -1.99 3.71 -24.12
N LEU A 12 -2.12 2.71 -25.00
CA LEU A 12 -1.93 2.90 -26.43
C LEU A 12 -3.07 3.68 -27.09
N VAL A 13 -4.25 3.63 -26.48
CA VAL A 13 -5.50 4.13 -27.07
C VAL A 13 -5.92 5.48 -26.47
N ILE A 14 -5.56 5.77 -25.22
CA ILE A 14 -5.81 7.07 -24.57
C ILE A 14 -5.06 8.19 -25.33
N GLY A 15 -5.81 9.20 -25.78
CA GLY A 15 -5.29 10.34 -26.55
C GLY A 15 -5.25 10.14 -28.06
N ALA A 16 -5.78 9.02 -28.58
CA ALA A 16 -6.00 8.81 -30.00
C ALA A 16 -7.40 9.32 -30.42
N ASP A 17 -7.62 9.47 -31.73
CA ASP A 17 -8.91 9.92 -32.28
C ASP A 17 -10.06 8.92 -32.00
N ASP A 18 -9.74 7.62 -31.88
CA ASP A 18 -10.67 6.57 -31.46
C ASP A 18 -10.13 5.85 -30.23
N GLU A 19 -10.75 6.11 -29.08
CA GLU A 19 -10.33 5.56 -27.78
C GLU A 19 -10.91 4.17 -27.46
N ARG A 20 -11.46 3.47 -28.45
CA ARG A 20 -12.06 2.14 -28.24
C ARG A 20 -10.99 1.05 -28.13
N ILE A 21 -11.13 0.21 -27.10
CA ILE A 21 -10.32 -1.01 -26.97
C ILE A 21 -10.83 -2.06 -27.95
N THR A 22 -10.14 -2.17 -29.09
CA THR A 22 -10.40 -3.19 -30.12
C THR A 22 -9.53 -4.43 -29.89
N PRO A 23 -9.85 -5.58 -30.55
CA PRO A 23 -8.98 -6.76 -30.51
C PRO A 23 -7.53 -6.46 -30.93
N ALA A 24 -7.35 -5.59 -31.94
CA ALA A 24 -6.03 -5.15 -32.38
C ALA A 24 -5.28 -4.36 -31.29
N ALA A 25 -5.97 -3.49 -30.54
CA ALA A 25 -5.39 -2.79 -29.41
C ALA A 25 -5.00 -3.74 -28.26
N LEU A 26 -5.80 -4.79 -28.02
CA LEU A 26 -5.47 -5.83 -27.03
C LEU A 26 -4.27 -6.67 -27.45
N GLU A 27 -4.15 -7.00 -28.74
CA GLU A 27 -3.01 -7.74 -29.29
C GLU A 27 -1.72 -6.92 -29.19
N ALA A 28 -1.77 -5.62 -29.54
CA ALA A 28 -0.66 -4.69 -29.36
C ALA A 28 -0.29 -4.52 -27.87
N GLY A 29 -1.28 -4.39 -26.99
CA GLY A 29 -1.10 -4.35 -25.54
C GLY A 29 -0.51 -5.65 -24.99
N TYR A 30 -0.84 -6.80 -25.56
CA TYR A 30 -0.28 -8.10 -25.19
C TYR A 30 1.18 -8.19 -25.61
N ALA A 31 1.52 -7.81 -26.85
CA ALA A 31 2.91 -7.76 -27.32
C ALA A 31 3.77 -6.83 -26.45
N ALA A 32 3.25 -5.65 -26.10
CA ALA A 32 3.93 -4.70 -25.21
C ALA A 32 4.10 -5.26 -23.77
N ALA A 33 3.04 -5.86 -23.21
CA ALA A 33 3.07 -6.45 -21.88
C ALA A 33 4.01 -7.68 -21.80
N CYS A 34 4.10 -8.47 -22.87
CA CYS A 34 4.99 -9.62 -22.98
C CYS A 34 6.44 -9.23 -23.25
N GLY A 35 6.71 -8.20 -24.04
CA GLY A 35 8.06 -7.67 -24.28
C GLY A 35 8.73 -7.12 -23.00
N LEU A 36 7.93 -6.76 -22.00
CA LEU A 36 8.39 -6.37 -20.66
C LEU A 36 8.65 -7.55 -19.70
N SER A 37 8.46 -8.80 -20.15
CA SER A 37 8.91 -10.00 -19.45
C SER A 37 10.44 -10.12 -19.54
N ARG A 38 11.09 -9.53 -18.54
CA ARG A 38 12.37 -8.83 -18.61
C ARG A 38 13.64 -9.72 -18.61
N GLN A 39 13.68 -10.86 -19.30
CA GLN A 39 14.88 -11.73 -19.28
C GLN A 39 15.23 -12.48 -20.59
N THR A 40 14.63 -12.16 -21.74
CA THR A 40 15.07 -12.79 -23.00
C THR A 40 16.33 -12.11 -23.56
N SER A 41 17.17 -12.89 -24.27
CA SER A 41 18.43 -12.44 -24.88
C SER A 41 18.22 -11.24 -25.82
N GLU A 42 17.15 -11.28 -26.61
CA GLU A 42 16.76 -10.24 -27.56
C GLU A 42 16.53 -8.88 -26.88
N VAL A 43 15.89 -8.87 -25.70
CA VAL A 43 15.60 -7.64 -24.94
C VAL A 43 16.89 -7.02 -24.37
N ASN A 44 17.86 -7.85 -23.98
CA ASN A 44 19.16 -7.35 -23.51
C ASN A 44 19.98 -6.74 -24.66
N ILE A 45 19.92 -7.35 -25.85
CA ILE A 45 20.57 -6.84 -27.06
C ILE A 45 19.97 -5.48 -27.45
N LEU A 46 18.64 -5.37 -27.47
CA LEU A 46 17.94 -4.14 -27.82
C LEU A 46 18.22 -2.99 -26.83
N LYS A 47 18.33 -3.29 -25.53
CA LYS A 47 18.72 -2.32 -24.48
C LYS A 47 20.14 -1.81 -24.65
N GLY A 48 21.05 -2.65 -25.10
CA GLY A 48 22.41 -2.24 -25.45
C GLY A 48 22.41 -1.26 -26.62
N ALA A 49 21.64 -1.57 -27.67
CA ALA A 49 21.56 -0.77 -28.89
C ALA A 49 20.88 0.61 -28.70
N THR A 50 19.97 0.74 -27.74
CA THR A 50 19.20 1.97 -27.48
C THR A 50 19.72 2.79 -26.28
N SER A 51 20.87 2.44 -25.73
CA SER A 51 21.42 3.15 -24.55
C SER A 51 21.95 4.53 -24.92
N LEU A 52 21.22 5.58 -24.53
CA LEU A 52 21.70 6.96 -24.56
C LEU A 52 22.92 7.14 -23.63
N PRO A 53 23.83 8.10 -23.92
CA PRO A 53 24.99 8.37 -23.07
C PRO A 53 24.52 8.81 -21.68
N LYS A 54 24.81 7.98 -20.67
CA LYS A 54 24.50 8.30 -19.28
C LYS A 54 25.53 9.31 -18.79
N GLY A 55 25.09 10.53 -18.52
CA GLY A 55 25.90 11.55 -17.85
C GLY A 55 26.49 11.02 -16.54
N LYS A 56 27.60 11.63 -16.10
CA LYS A 56 28.44 11.22 -14.96
C LYS A 56 27.57 10.79 -13.77
N GLN A 57 27.59 9.49 -13.46
CA GLN A 57 26.88 8.93 -12.32
C GLN A 57 27.38 9.67 -11.06
N ARG A 58 26.49 10.40 -10.38
CA ARG A 58 26.80 10.95 -9.06
C ARG A 58 27.12 9.77 -8.16
N ASN A 59 28.37 9.73 -7.68
CA ASN A 59 28.81 8.78 -6.67
C ASN A 59 28.02 9.06 -5.39
N VAL A 60 26.87 8.41 -5.23
CA VAL A 60 26.15 8.42 -3.96
C VAL A 60 26.93 7.50 -3.05
N GLN A 61 27.83 8.09 -2.26
CA GLN A 61 28.42 7.41 -1.12
C GLN A 61 27.28 6.75 -0.35
N ARG A 62 27.32 5.42 -0.28
CA ARG A 62 26.47 4.61 0.60
C ARG A 62 26.85 4.94 2.04
N THR A 63 26.41 6.09 2.53
CA THR A 63 26.25 6.29 3.96
C THR A 63 25.20 5.27 4.39
N LYS A 64 25.58 4.38 5.31
CA LYS A 64 24.64 3.56 6.09
C LYS A 64 23.74 4.53 6.85
N LYS A 65 22.76 5.14 6.17
CA LYS A 65 21.65 5.78 6.83
C LYS A 65 20.87 4.66 7.49
N LEU A 66 20.85 4.67 8.82
CA LEU A 66 19.84 3.98 9.61
C LEU A 66 18.51 4.21 8.89
N ALA A 67 17.81 3.13 8.57
CA ALA A 67 16.55 3.18 7.85
C ALA A 67 15.52 3.92 8.71
N VAL A 68 15.53 5.26 8.64
CA VAL A 68 14.41 6.08 9.06
C VAL A 68 13.29 5.62 8.14
N LYS A 69 12.31 4.89 8.71
CA LYS A 69 11.09 4.50 8.02
C LYS A 69 10.42 5.79 7.58
N THR A 70 10.70 6.21 6.35
CA THR A 70 10.01 7.32 5.72
C THR A 70 8.57 6.87 5.58
N VAL A 71 7.70 7.46 6.39
CA VAL A 71 6.25 7.32 6.25
C VAL A 71 5.92 7.65 4.80
N ASP A 72 5.33 6.68 4.11
CA ASP A 72 4.91 6.82 2.74
C ASP A 72 3.70 7.77 2.73
N LYS A 73 3.96 9.09 2.62
CA LYS A 73 2.94 10.16 2.58
C LYS A 73 2.13 10.18 1.27
N THR A 74 2.17 9.09 0.52
CA THR A 74 1.21 8.87 -0.55
C THR A 74 -0.16 8.86 0.13
N GLY A 75 -1.08 9.73 -0.29
CA GLY A 75 -2.42 9.91 0.32
C GLY A 75 -3.36 8.70 0.22
N ASP A 76 -2.79 7.51 0.11
CA ASP A 76 -3.43 6.22 0.20
C ASP A 76 -3.80 5.94 1.66
N ILE A 77 -5.07 6.19 1.97
CA ILE A 77 -5.67 5.99 3.29
C ILE A 77 -5.65 4.53 3.75
N THR A 78 -5.33 3.58 2.86
CA THR A 78 -5.23 2.15 3.21
C THR A 78 -3.88 1.77 3.82
N LYS A 79 -2.86 2.65 3.71
CA LYS A 79 -1.55 2.44 4.34
C LYS A 79 -1.48 3.09 5.73
N PRO A 80 -0.80 2.44 6.70
CA PRO A 80 -0.54 3.07 7.99
C PRO A 80 0.25 4.37 7.85
N GLN A 81 -0.38 5.48 8.19
CA GLN A 81 0.20 6.83 8.13
C GLN A 81 1.10 7.13 9.33
N HIS A 82 0.97 6.36 10.41
CA HIS A 82 1.68 6.54 11.66
C HIS A 82 2.64 5.37 11.89
N PRO A 83 3.97 5.60 11.87
CA PRO A 83 4.96 4.53 12.00
C PRO A 83 4.89 3.83 13.36
N GLU A 84 4.44 4.54 14.41
CA GLU A 84 4.17 4.01 15.75
C GLU A 84 3.08 2.93 15.76
N PHE A 85 2.10 3.01 14.86
CA PHE A 85 0.98 2.07 14.78
C PHE A 85 1.08 1.09 13.61
N ALA A 86 2.05 1.30 12.72
CA ALA A 86 2.12 0.57 11.45
C ALA A 86 2.23 -0.95 11.62
N SER A 87 3.03 -1.44 12.57
CA SER A 87 3.18 -2.87 12.82
C SER A 87 1.87 -3.52 13.27
N LYS A 88 1.19 -2.91 14.25
CA LYS A 88 -0.08 -3.40 14.79
C LYS A 88 -1.20 -3.35 13.76
N LEU A 89 -1.26 -2.29 12.94
CA LEU A 89 -2.26 -2.18 11.88
C LEU A 89 -2.07 -3.23 10.78
N ILE A 90 -0.83 -3.48 10.35
CA ILE A 90 -0.53 -4.53 9.37
C ILE A 90 -0.89 -5.91 9.93
N GLU A 91 -0.59 -6.15 11.20
CA GLU A 91 -0.94 -7.39 11.90
C GLU A 91 -2.47 -7.60 11.95
N LEU A 92 -3.24 -6.56 12.30
CA LEU A 92 -4.70 -6.59 12.31
C LEU A 92 -5.28 -6.87 10.93
N VAL A 93 -4.77 -6.22 9.88
CA VAL A 93 -5.23 -6.44 8.50
C VAL A 93 -4.96 -7.87 8.02
N GLY A 94 -3.88 -8.50 8.49
CA GLY A 94 -3.54 -9.89 8.19
C GLY A 94 -4.23 -10.92 9.07
N ALA A 95 -4.95 -10.51 10.12
CA ALA A 95 -5.57 -11.43 11.07
C ALA A 95 -6.82 -12.09 10.46
N VAL A 96 -6.81 -13.42 10.37
CA VAL A 96 -7.93 -14.21 9.83
C VAL A 96 -9.05 -14.36 10.87
N ASP A 97 -8.70 -14.41 12.15
CA ASP A 97 -9.65 -14.61 13.24
C ASP A 97 -9.67 -13.41 14.19
N LEU A 98 -10.35 -12.35 13.76
CA LEU A 98 -10.58 -11.16 14.59
C LEU A 98 -11.60 -11.43 15.71
N LYS A 99 -12.55 -12.35 15.50
CA LYS A 99 -13.64 -12.59 16.45
C LYS A 99 -13.13 -13.20 17.76
N SER A 100 -12.17 -14.13 17.68
CA SER A 100 -11.58 -14.72 18.88
C SER A 100 -10.64 -13.79 19.65
N ARG A 101 -10.22 -12.67 19.04
CA ARG A 101 -9.35 -11.66 19.66
C ARG A 101 -10.12 -10.57 20.40
N ILE A 102 -11.45 -10.55 20.31
CA ILE A 102 -12.31 -9.59 20.99
C ILE A 102 -12.82 -10.25 22.27
N ASP A 103 -12.40 -9.75 23.43
CA ASP A 103 -12.75 -10.31 24.74
C ASP A 103 -14.26 -10.19 25.04
N ASP A 104 -14.86 -9.03 24.74
CA ASP A 104 -16.29 -8.77 24.93
C ASP A 104 -16.87 -8.05 23.70
N PRO A 105 -17.52 -8.76 22.76
CA PRO A 105 -18.09 -8.17 21.56
C PRO A 105 -19.30 -7.28 21.86
N ASP A 106 -19.98 -7.49 22.98
CA ASP A 106 -21.23 -6.81 23.34
C ASP A 106 -21.00 -5.62 24.27
N LEU A 107 -19.75 -5.29 24.58
CA LEU A 107 -19.35 -4.26 25.55
C LEU A 107 -20.07 -2.92 25.32
N PHE A 108 -20.17 -2.46 24.08
CA PHE A 108 -20.87 -1.21 23.75
C PHE A 108 -22.40 -1.34 23.85
N GLN A 109 -22.95 -2.51 23.55
CA GLN A 109 -24.37 -2.79 23.67
C GLN A 109 -24.80 -2.84 25.15
N GLN A 110 -23.96 -3.42 26.01
CA GLN A 110 -24.13 -3.39 27.45
C GLN A 110 -24.04 -1.94 27.98
N ALA A 111 -23.05 -1.17 27.52
CA ALA A 111 -22.87 0.21 27.93
C ALA A 111 -24.08 1.09 27.57
N ALA A 112 -24.71 0.88 26.41
CA ALA A 112 -25.86 1.64 25.94
C ALA A 112 -27.12 1.47 26.81
N GLY A 113 -27.25 0.35 27.52
CA GLY A 113 -28.37 0.08 28.43
C GLY A 113 -28.19 0.65 29.84
N LEU A 114 -27.02 1.22 30.14
CA LEU A 114 -26.70 1.76 31.47
C LEU A 114 -27.05 3.25 31.56
N GLU A 115 -27.31 3.69 32.78
CA GLU A 115 -27.66 5.08 33.09
C GLU A 115 -26.47 6.05 32.88
N ASP A 116 -25.24 5.57 33.07
CA ASP A 116 -24.00 6.32 32.80
C ASP A 116 -22.99 5.47 31.99
N PRO A 117 -23.13 5.44 30.65
CA PRO A 117 -22.29 4.64 29.76
C PRO A 117 -20.81 5.04 29.82
N MET A 118 -20.52 6.33 29.98
CA MET A 118 -19.14 6.83 29.95
C MET A 118 -18.35 6.38 31.18
N ARG A 119 -18.99 6.39 32.35
CA ARG A 119 -18.37 5.87 33.57
C ARG A 119 -18.09 4.37 33.50
N TYR A 120 -18.99 3.60 32.87
CA TYR A 120 -18.78 2.17 32.62
C TYR A 120 -17.62 1.90 31.65
N LEU A 121 -17.51 2.67 30.56
CA LEU A 121 -16.42 2.51 29.59
C LEU A 121 -15.06 2.93 30.16
N ARG A 122 -15.02 3.96 31.02
CA ARG A 122 -13.79 4.35 31.74
C ARG A 122 -13.33 3.28 32.72
N SER A 123 -14.24 2.65 33.48
CA SER A 123 -13.86 1.61 34.45
C SER A 123 -13.31 0.35 33.79
N ARG A 124 -13.65 0.11 32.53
CA ARG A 124 -13.13 -0.96 31.67
C ARG A 124 -11.87 -0.56 30.88
N ASN A 125 -11.32 0.65 31.11
CA ASN A 125 -10.19 1.23 30.37
C ASN A 125 -10.41 1.28 28.84
N ILE A 126 -11.66 1.42 28.40
CA ILE A 126 -12.00 1.55 26.97
C ILE A 126 -11.94 3.02 26.53
N VAL A 127 -12.38 3.93 27.40
CA VAL A 127 -12.26 5.37 27.19
C VAL A 127 -11.09 5.88 28.02
N LEU A 128 -10.11 6.46 27.34
CA LEU A 128 -8.98 7.14 27.93
C LEU A 128 -9.18 8.65 27.77
N ASP A 129 -9.26 9.38 28.89
CA ASP A 129 -9.41 10.84 28.87
C ASP A 129 -8.06 11.53 28.54
N ASP A 130 -6.93 10.93 28.93
CA ASP A 130 -5.59 11.38 28.54
C ASP A 130 -4.75 10.22 27.98
N PRO A 131 -4.79 9.97 26.66
CA PRO A 131 -4.04 8.89 26.04
C PRO A 131 -2.52 9.10 26.08
N LEU A 132 -2.04 10.32 26.32
CA LEU A 132 -0.59 10.60 26.39
C LEU A 132 -0.02 10.25 27.76
N SER A 133 -0.84 10.32 28.82
CA SER A 133 -0.43 9.91 30.17
C SER A 133 -0.02 8.44 30.25
N GLU A 134 -0.64 7.57 29.46
CA GLU A 134 -0.29 6.14 29.41
C GLU A 134 0.94 5.83 28.55
N LEU A 135 1.39 6.79 27.73
CA LEU A 135 2.61 6.66 26.91
C LEU A 135 3.88 7.08 27.64
N ALA A 136 3.76 7.57 28.88
CA ALA A 136 4.91 7.83 29.75
C ALA A 136 5.54 6.49 30.18
N TYR A 137 6.50 6.02 29.38
CA TYR A 137 7.21 4.76 29.55
C TYR A 137 7.74 4.53 30.99
N SER A 138 7.42 3.35 31.54
CA SER A 138 8.24 2.60 32.50
C SER A 138 9.09 1.56 31.78
#